data_AF-A0A0S3S5V2-F1
#
_entry.id   AF-A0A0S3S5V2-F1
#
_cell.length_a   1.000
_cell.length_b   1.000
_cell.length_c   1.000
_cell.angle_alpha   90.00
_cell.angle_beta   90.00
_cell.angle_gamma   90.00
#
_symmetry.space_group_name_H-M   'P 1'
#
loop_
_entity.id
_entity.type
_entity.pdbx_description
1 polymer ?
#
loop_
_entity_poly.entity_id
_entity_poly.type
_entity_poly.pdbx_seq_one_letter_code
_entity_poly.pdbx_strand_id
1 'polypeptide(L)'
;MEAELFELKSKMFDLSIDEGNLEKELSSSLNSWKNRCFQAKEKERSVRHELMDMSVAHVEEKHAWEKTSLELVELQQYILVEHEEGFHKVFWQAALLFDILANERFDVKNDVYKKSLVSINDIPEVDVVPLTEEGGRAKENGNDNHTLLVAILPPVFFVKVCIILTYDRFCLINEVLLS
;
A
#
# COMPACT_ATOMS: atom_id res chain seq x y z
N MET A 1 41.90 -21.78 -83.30
CA MET A 1 42.61 -20.53 -82.95
C MET A 1 41.70 -19.31 -82.88
N GLU A 2 41.09 -18.79 -83.96
CA GLU A 2 40.28 -17.55 -83.86
C GLU A 2 38.97 -17.70 -83.06
N ALA A 3 38.25 -18.81 -83.24
CA ALA A 3 37.01 -19.09 -82.51
C ALA A 3 37.25 -19.25 -80.99
N GLU A 4 38.33 -19.95 -80.61
CA GLU A 4 38.74 -20.11 -79.21
C GLU A 4 39.12 -18.76 -78.58
N LEU A 5 39.76 -17.88 -79.35
CA LEU A 5 40.14 -16.54 -78.90
C LEU A 5 38.91 -15.63 -78.70
N PHE A 6 37.88 -15.78 -79.53
CA PHE A 6 36.60 -15.07 -79.35
C PHE A 6 35.86 -15.57 -78.10
N GLU A 7 35.80 -16.88 -77.89
CA GLU A 7 35.16 -17.46 -76.71
C GLU A 7 35.88 -17.04 -75.42
N LEU A 8 37.22 -17.03 -75.43
CA LEU A 8 38.01 -16.58 -74.28
C LEU A 8 37.76 -15.10 -73.97
N LYS A 9 37.64 -14.24 -74.99
CA LYS A 9 37.31 -12.82 -74.83
C LYS A 9 35.91 -12.60 -74.27
N SER A 10 34.92 -13.36 -74.74
CA SER A 10 33.56 -13.30 -74.18
C SER A 10 33.57 -13.67 -72.69
N LYS A 11 34.21 -14.79 -72.33
CA LYS A 11 34.31 -15.22 -70.92
C LYS A 11 35.03 -14.19 -70.04
N MET A 12 36.11 -13.59 -70.54
CA MET A 12 36.83 -12.55 -69.82
C MET A 12 35.99 -11.29 -69.60
N PHE A 13 35.12 -10.94 -70.56
CA PHE A 13 34.19 -9.84 -70.41
C PHE A 13 33.10 -10.14 -69.38
N ASP A 14 32.52 -11.34 -69.42
CA ASP A 14 31.51 -11.78 -68.43
C ASP A 14 32.08 -11.80 -67.01
N LEU A 15 33.30 -12.33 -66.82
CA LEU A 15 33.98 -12.33 -65.53
C LEU A 15 34.24 -10.92 -64.99
N SER A 16 34.56 -9.96 -65.86
CA SER A 16 34.76 -8.57 -65.46
C SER A 16 33.46 -7.89 -64.99
N ILE A 17 32.33 -8.25 -65.60
CA ILE A 17 31.01 -7.80 -65.15
C ILE A 17 30.67 -8.41 -63.78
N ASP A 18 30.91 -9.71 -63.62
CA ASP A 18 30.65 -10.42 -62.36
C ASP A 18 31.51 -9.89 -61.22
N GLU A 19 32.80 -9.60 -61.46
CA GLU A 19 33.69 -8.96 -60.49
C GLU A 19 33.13 -7.60 -60.04
N GLY A 20 32.72 -6.74 -60.97
CA GLY A 20 32.14 -5.44 -60.64
C GLY A 20 30.80 -5.53 -59.90
N ASN A 21 30.01 -6.59 -60.13
CA ASN A 21 28.77 -6.83 -59.40
C ASN A 21 29.04 -7.33 -57.98
N LEU A 22 29.99 -8.25 -57.81
CA LEU A 22 30.43 -8.75 -56.51
C LEU A 22 31.00 -7.63 -55.64
N GLU A 23 31.80 -6.73 -56.21
CA GLU A 23 32.33 -5.56 -55.49
C GLU A 23 31.21 -4.65 -54.98
N LYS A 24 30.19 -4.40 -55.80
CA LYS A 24 29.02 -3.60 -55.40
C LYS A 24 28.22 -4.27 -54.30
N GLU A 25 27.98 -5.58 -54.42
CA GLU A 25 27.25 -6.35 -53.42
C GLU A 25 28.01 -6.38 -52.09
N LEU A 26 29.32 -6.62 -52.13
CA LEU A 26 30.19 -6.60 -50.95
C LEU A 26 30.20 -5.22 -50.29
N SER A 27 30.33 -4.15 -51.08
CA SER A 27 30.29 -2.76 -50.58
C SER A 27 28.94 -2.43 -49.94
N SER A 28 27.84 -2.82 -50.58
CA SER A 28 26.48 -2.64 -50.05
C SER A 28 26.29 -3.39 -48.73
N SER A 29 26.70 -4.66 -48.68
CA SER A 29 26.61 -5.50 -47.48
C SER A 29 27.46 -4.93 -46.35
N LEU A 30 28.71 -4.55 -46.63
CA LEU A 30 29.61 -3.96 -45.65
C LEU A 30 29.04 -2.67 -45.04
N ASN A 31 28.48 -1.79 -45.86
CA ASN A 31 27.85 -0.55 -45.39
C ASN A 31 26.61 -0.83 -44.53
N SER A 32 25.79 -1.81 -44.92
CA SER A 32 24.63 -2.25 -44.14
C SER A 32 25.05 -2.78 -42.76
N TRP A 33 26.04 -3.67 -42.70
CA TRP A 33 26.57 -4.20 -41.44
C TRP A 33 27.19 -3.12 -40.56
N LYS A 34 27.93 -2.18 -41.15
CA LYS A 34 28.53 -1.04 -40.44
C LYS A 34 27.46 -0.17 -39.78
N ASN A 35 26.40 0.16 -40.51
CA ASN A 35 25.28 0.95 -39.99
C ASN A 35 24.55 0.22 -38.86
N ARG A 36 24.29 -1.09 -39.02
CA ARG A 36 23.68 -1.90 -37.97
C ARG A 36 24.53 -1.97 -36.71
N CYS A 37 25.83 -2.13 -36.84
CA CYS A 37 26.77 -2.15 -35.71
C CYS A 37 26.75 -0.79 -34.97
N PHE A 38 26.75 0.31 -35.71
CA PHE A 38 26.69 1.64 -35.13
C PHE A 38 25.36 1.88 -34.38
N GLN A 39 24.23 1.52 -34.99
CA GLN A 39 22.91 1.62 -34.35
C GLN A 39 22.81 0.75 -33.09
N ALA A 40 23.33 -0.48 -33.14
CA ALA A 40 23.34 -1.38 -31.99
C ALA A 40 24.15 -0.77 -30.83
N LYS A 41 25.32 -0.19 -31.12
CA LYS A 41 26.17 0.46 -30.13
C LYS A 41 25.50 1.69 -29.51
N GLU A 42 24.79 2.48 -30.31
CA GLU A 42 24.07 3.64 -29.81
C GLU A 42 22.88 3.24 -28.93
N LYS A 43 22.13 2.21 -29.35
CA LYS A 43 21.06 1.64 -28.54
C LYS A 43 21.59 1.07 -27.23
N GLU A 44 22.74 0.39 -27.24
CA GLU A 44 23.37 -0.12 -26.03
C GLU A 44 23.72 1.02 -25.06
N ARG A 45 24.25 2.14 -25.56
CA ARG A 45 24.53 3.32 -24.72
C ARG A 45 23.26 3.92 -24.14
N SER A 46 22.21 4.08 -24.94
CA SER A 46 20.92 4.61 -24.48
C SER A 46 20.36 3.73 -23.36
N VAL A 47 20.27 2.42 -23.59
CA VAL A 47 19.76 1.46 -22.60
C VAL A 47 20.61 1.45 -21.34
N ARG A 48 21.94 1.53 -21.47
CA ARG A 48 22.84 1.62 -20.31
C ARG A 48 22.58 2.87 -19.49
N HIS A 49 22.33 4.01 -20.15
CA HIS A 49 22.03 5.26 -19.46
C HIS A 49 20.69 5.18 -18.73
N GLU A 50 19.63 4.73 -19.42
CA GLU A 50 18.31 4.51 -18.83
C GLU A 50 18.36 3.53 -17.65
N LEU A 51 19.15 2.47 -17.74
CA LEU A 51 19.34 1.50 -16.66
C LEU A 51 20.04 2.15 -15.45
N MET A 52 21.00 3.04 -15.69
CA MET A 52 21.70 3.75 -14.62
C MET A 52 20.77 4.73 -13.91
N ASP A 53 19.97 5.49 -14.66
CA ASP A 53 18.98 6.42 -14.12
C ASP A 53 17.92 5.68 -13.31
N MET A 54 17.40 4.57 -13.84
CA MET A 54 16.43 3.73 -13.14
C MET A 54 17.02 3.09 -11.88
N SER A 55 18.30 2.69 -11.91
CA SER A 55 18.99 2.16 -10.74
C SER A 55 19.15 3.21 -9.65
N VAL A 56 19.42 4.47 -10.01
CA VAL A 56 19.49 5.57 -9.04
C VAL A 56 18.11 5.83 -8.43
N ALA A 57 17.09 5.97 -9.26
CA ALA A 57 15.71 6.19 -8.80
C ALA A 57 15.22 5.07 -7.86
N HIS A 58 15.54 3.81 -8.16
CA HIS A 58 15.19 2.67 -7.30
C HIS A 58 15.89 2.73 -5.94
N VAL A 59 17.15 3.17 -5.88
CA VAL A 59 17.87 3.33 -4.60
C VAL A 59 17.25 4.46 -3.78
N GLU A 60 16.89 5.58 -4.41
CA GLU A 60 16.22 6.71 -3.76
C GLU A 60 14.84 6.32 -3.22
N GLU A 61 14.03 5.61 -4.01
CA GLU A 61 12.72 5.10 -3.60
C GLU A 61 12.84 4.14 -2.41
N LYS A 62 13.80 3.21 -2.46
CA LYS A 62 14.07 2.28 -1.35
C LYS A 62 14.42 3.05 -0.07
N HIS A 63 15.30 4.04 -0.16
CA HIS A 63 15.70 4.84 1.00
C HIS A 63 14.51 5.67 1.54
N ALA A 64 13.67 6.24 0.67
CA ALA A 64 12.47 6.94 1.08
C ALA A 64 11.49 6.01 1.81
N TRP A 65 11.29 4.79 1.29
CA TRP A 65 10.44 3.78 1.92
C TRP A 65 10.96 3.36 3.30
N GLU A 66 12.26 3.10 3.44
CA GLU A 66 12.89 2.75 4.73
C GLU A 66 12.70 3.87 5.75
N LYS A 67 12.87 5.13 5.34
CA LYS A 67 12.65 6.30 6.20
C LYS A 67 11.19 6.39 6.66
N THR A 68 10.23 6.31 5.74
CA THR A 68 8.80 6.39 6.09
C THR A 68 8.37 5.20 6.96
N SER A 69 8.92 4.01 6.73
CA SER A 69 8.66 2.84 7.57
C SER A 69 9.12 3.07 9.02
N LEU A 70 10.29 3.70 9.21
CA LEU A 70 10.79 4.03 10.55
C LEU A 70 9.90 5.06 11.24
N GLU A 71 9.56 6.16 10.54
CA GLU A 71 8.66 7.21 11.05
C GLU A 71 7.30 6.64 11.46
N LEU A 72 6.78 5.67 10.69
CA LEU A 72 5.51 5.00 10.99
C LEU A 72 5.59 4.16 12.27
N VAL A 73 6.70 3.43 12.48
CA VAL A 73 6.91 2.65 13.70
C VAL A 73 7.04 3.56 14.92
N GLU A 74 7.80 4.65 14.80
CA GLU A 74 7.94 5.64 15.87
C GLU A 74 6.60 6.28 16.23
N LEU A 75 5.80 6.65 15.22
CA LEU A 75 4.47 7.21 15.43
C LEU A 75 3.52 6.22 16.08
N GLN A 76 3.53 4.95 15.66
CA GLN A 76 2.75 3.89 16.29
C GLN A 76 3.12 3.73 17.78
N GLN A 77 4.41 3.75 18.09
CA GLN A 77 4.88 3.64 19.46
C GLN A 77 4.46 4.87 20.30
N TYR A 78 4.59 6.06 19.74
CA TYR A 78 4.13 7.30 20.38
C TYR A 78 2.63 7.28 20.69
N ILE A 79 1.81 6.90 19.70
CA ILE A 79 0.35 6.78 19.86
C ILE A 79 -0.01 5.78 20.96
N LEU A 80 0.70 4.64 21.03
CA LEU A 80 0.46 3.63 22.07
C LEU A 80 0.76 4.17 23.47
N VAL A 81 1.88 4.89 23.64
CA VAL A 81 2.24 5.49 24.93
C VAL A 81 1.20 6.51 25.36
N GLU A 82 0.81 7.44 24.49
CA GLU A 82 -0.22 8.45 24.79
C GLU A 82 -1.58 7.80 25.12
N HIS A 83 -1.95 6.74 24.41
CA HIS A 83 -3.16 5.98 24.71
C HIS A 83 -3.09 5.27 26.05
N GLU A 84 -1.94 4.66 26.39
CA GLU A 84 -1.73 4.00 27.66
C GLU A 84 -1.79 5.00 28.81
N GLU A 85 -1.11 6.13 28.70
CA GLU A 85 -1.14 7.19 29.71
C GLU A 85 -2.53 7.80 29.87
N GLY A 86 -3.22 8.09 28.75
CA GLY A 86 -4.60 8.57 28.75
C GLY A 86 -5.57 7.57 29.39
N PHE A 87 -5.42 6.28 29.06
CA PHE A 87 -6.20 5.21 29.66
C PHE A 87 -5.97 5.14 31.16
N HIS A 88 -4.71 5.10 31.60
CA HIS A 88 -4.37 5.07 33.03
C HIS A 88 -4.94 6.28 33.76
N LYS A 89 -4.85 7.48 33.19
CA LYS A 89 -5.40 8.70 33.80
C LYS A 89 -6.91 8.60 34.01
N VAL A 90 -7.67 8.22 32.99
CA VAL A 90 -9.13 8.05 33.09
C VAL A 90 -9.49 6.92 34.05
N PHE A 91 -8.72 5.84 34.02
CA PHE A 91 -8.86 4.71 34.92
C PHE A 91 -8.68 5.13 36.39
N TRP A 92 -7.62 5.87 36.72
CA TRP A 92 -7.39 6.40 38.07
C TRP A 92 -8.48 7.37 38.51
N GLN A 93 -8.98 8.22 37.59
CA GLN A 93 -10.11 9.11 37.88
C GLN A 93 -11.37 8.32 38.21
N ALA A 94 -11.68 7.27 37.45
CA ALA A 94 -12.82 6.41 37.72
C ALA A 94 -12.65 5.65 39.05
N ALA A 95 -11.47 5.09 39.30
CA ALA A 95 -11.19 4.38 40.54
C ALA A 95 -11.36 5.28 41.76
N LEU A 96 -10.86 6.52 41.71
CA LEU A 96 -11.07 7.52 42.76
C LEU A 96 -12.54 7.88 42.94
N LEU A 97 -13.28 8.07 41.85
CA LEU A 97 -14.70 8.44 41.88
C LEU A 97 -15.58 7.33 42.49
N PHE A 98 -15.23 6.07 42.25
CA PHE A 98 -15.99 4.90 42.69
C PHE A 98 -15.39 4.20 43.93
N ASP A 99 -14.37 4.79 44.55
CA ASP A 99 -13.65 4.22 45.71
C ASP A 99 -13.14 2.78 45.46
N ILE A 100 -12.63 2.54 44.25
CA ILE A 100 -12.08 1.25 43.82
C ILE A 100 -10.58 1.26 44.09
N LEU A 101 -10.07 0.19 44.69
CA LEU A 101 -8.65 -0.07 44.87
C LEU A 101 -7.96 -0.29 43.51
N ALA A 102 -7.38 0.76 42.94
CA ALA A 102 -6.68 0.72 41.64
C ALA A 102 -5.33 -0.03 41.64
N ASN A 103 -5.00 -0.70 42.74
CA ASN A 103 -3.80 -1.50 42.98
C ASN A 103 -3.96 -2.97 42.55
N GLU A 104 -5.16 -3.41 42.19
CA GLU A 104 -5.35 -4.72 41.56
C GLU A 104 -5.05 -4.61 40.06
N ARG A 105 -4.02 -5.34 39.60
CA ARG A 105 -3.77 -5.53 38.17
C ARG A 105 -5.07 -6.03 37.55
N PHE A 106 -5.65 -5.26 36.64
CA PHE A 106 -6.80 -5.68 35.85
C PHE A 106 -6.45 -7.01 35.18
N ASP A 107 -7.10 -8.09 35.61
CA ASP A 107 -6.92 -9.38 34.95
C ASP A 107 -7.74 -9.37 33.66
N VAL A 108 -7.08 -9.00 32.57
CA VAL A 108 -7.65 -8.94 31.22
C VAL A 108 -8.17 -10.31 30.74
N LYS A 109 -7.90 -11.40 31.47
CA LYS A 109 -8.42 -12.73 31.17
C LYS A 109 -9.81 -12.98 31.75
N ASN A 110 -10.27 -12.11 32.64
CA ASN A 110 -11.58 -12.19 33.26
C ASN A 110 -12.42 -10.96 32.94
N ASP A 111 -13.73 -11.17 32.86
CA ASP A 111 -14.71 -10.11 32.63
C ASP A 111 -15.95 -10.36 33.51
N VAL A 112 -16.79 -9.35 33.69
CA VAL A 112 -17.98 -9.41 34.53
C VAL A 112 -19.16 -9.94 33.73
N TYR A 113 -19.52 -11.20 33.94
CA TYR A 113 -20.71 -11.83 33.35
C TYR A 113 -21.73 -12.17 34.44
N LYS A 114 -23.01 -11.81 34.23
CA LYS A 114 -24.09 -12.01 35.22
C LYS A 114 -23.71 -11.51 36.63
N LYS A 115 -23.04 -10.36 36.70
CA LYS A 115 -22.55 -9.73 37.95
C LYS A 115 -21.48 -10.53 38.70
N SER A 116 -20.83 -11.51 38.06
CA SER A 116 -19.73 -12.28 38.63
C SER A 116 -18.51 -12.16 37.71
N LEU A 117 -17.31 -12.10 38.30
CA LEU A 117 -16.06 -12.11 37.55
C LEU A 117 -15.79 -13.55 37.06
N VAL A 118 -15.72 -13.75 35.75
CA VAL A 118 -15.49 -15.05 35.12
C VAL A 118 -14.43 -14.93 34.03
N SER A 119 -13.77 -16.03 33.67
CA SER A 119 -12.85 -16.01 32.54
C SER A 119 -13.62 -15.68 31.25
N ILE A 120 -13.01 -14.88 30.36
CA ILE A 120 -13.58 -14.54 29.05
C ILE A 120 -13.91 -15.81 28.25
N ASN A 121 -13.09 -16.86 28.39
CA ASN A 121 -13.30 -18.13 27.70
C ASN A 121 -14.56 -18.89 28.19
N ASP A 122 -15.07 -18.56 29.37
CA ASP A 122 -16.24 -19.19 29.98
C ASP A 122 -17.54 -18.39 29.73
N ILE A 123 -17.43 -17.21 29.11
CA ILE A 123 -18.57 -16.41 28.71
C ILE A 123 -19.13 -17.01 27.42
N PRO A 124 -20.38 -17.50 27.42
CA PRO A 124 -20.97 -18.06 26.21
C PRO A 124 -21.04 -16.97 25.15
N GLU A 125 -20.52 -17.26 23.96
CA GLU A 125 -20.72 -16.42 22.78
C GLU A 125 -22.23 -16.27 22.58
N VAL A 126 -22.72 -15.03 22.60
CA VAL A 126 -24.14 -14.76 22.38
C VAL A 126 -24.42 -15.13 20.92
N ASP A 127 -25.17 -16.21 20.70
CA ASP A 127 -25.77 -16.48 19.40
C ASP A 127 -26.56 -15.23 18.98
N VAL A 128 -26.07 -14.58 17.93
CA VAL A 128 -26.72 -13.39 17.34
C VAL A 128 -28.07 -13.85 16.80
N VAL A 129 -29.12 -13.74 17.62
CA VAL A 129 -30.49 -13.93 17.16
C VAL A 129 -30.79 -12.78 16.21
N PRO A 130 -31.06 -13.03 14.91
CA PRO A 130 -31.48 -11.97 14.01
C PRO A 130 -32.80 -11.40 14.53
N LEU A 131 -32.83 -10.11 14.83
CA LEU A 131 -34.09 -9.41 15.08
C LEU A 131 -34.89 -9.43 13.77
N THR A 132 -35.82 -10.38 13.64
CA THR A 132 -36.87 -10.30 12.63
C THR A 132 -37.77 -9.12 12.99
N GLU A 133 -37.70 -8.09 12.16
CA GLU A 133 -38.57 -6.92 12.19
C GLU A 133 -40.03 -7.34 11.95
N GLU A 134 -40.85 -7.29 13.01
CA GLU A 134 -42.31 -7.36 12.89
C GLU A 134 -42.91 -6.12 13.59
N GLY A 135 -43.31 -5.14 12.76
CA GLY A 135 -44.51 -4.32 12.98
C GLY A 135 -44.43 -3.06 13.85
N GLY A 136 -44.36 -1.88 13.21
CA GLY A 136 -44.64 -0.61 13.90
C GLY A 136 -44.45 0.66 13.05
N ARG A 137 -45.39 0.94 12.14
CA ARG A 137 -45.41 2.09 11.22
C ARG A 137 -45.73 3.40 11.97
N ALA A 138 -44.82 4.38 11.95
CA ALA A 138 -45.13 5.81 12.09
C ALA A 138 -44.13 6.66 11.29
N LYS A 139 -44.63 7.76 10.75
CA LYS A 139 -44.17 8.45 9.55
C LYS A 139 -42.99 9.41 9.75
N GLU A 140 -42.20 9.49 8.68
CA GLU A 140 -41.49 10.65 8.09
C GLU A 140 -41.15 11.85 8.99
N ASN A 141 -39.86 12.21 9.01
CA ASN A 141 -39.39 13.43 8.33
C ASN A 141 -37.86 13.54 8.33
N GLY A 142 -37.30 13.81 7.15
CA GLY A 142 -36.07 14.60 7.00
C GLY A 142 -34.74 13.84 6.99
N ASN A 143 -34.32 13.46 5.78
CA ASN A 143 -33.01 13.74 5.19
C ASN A 143 -31.74 13.43 6.03
N ASP A 144 -31.05 12.33 5.70
CA ASP A 144 -29.69 12.35 5.16
C ASP A 144 -29.19 10.91 4.97
N ASN A 145 -28.75 10.60 3.74
CA ASN A 145 -28.19 9.31 3.36
C ASN A 145 -26.82 9.12 4.01
N HIS A 146 -26.76 8.40 5.12
CA HIS A 146 -25.60 7.60 5.49
C HIS A 146 -26.06 6.20 5.86
N THR A 147 -26.14 5.33 4.85
CA THR A 147 -26.12 3.87 5.04
C THR A 147 -24.82 3.49 5.74
N LEU A 148 -24.84 3.46 7.07
CA LEU A 148 -23.78 2.87 7.88
C LEU A 148 -23.88 1.36 7.72
N LEU A 149 -23.07 0.82 6.81
CA LEU A 149 -22.63 -0.57 6.86
C LEU A 149 -21.92 -0.76 8.21
N VAL A 150 -22.66 -1.28 9.20
CA VAL A 150 -22.09 -1.71 10.47
C VAL A 150 -21.28 -2.97 10.19
N ALA A 151 -20.01 -2.78 9.87
CA ALA A 151 -19.02 -3.85 9.97
C ALA A 151 -18.94 -4.26 11.45
N ILE A 152 -19.28 -5.51 11.72
CA ILE A 152 -19.18 -6.13 13.05
C ILE A 152 -17.68 -6.19 13.40
N LEU A 153 -17.22 -5.21 14.18
CA LEU A 153 -15.88 -5.18 14.77
C LEU A 153 -15.93 -5.81 16.18
N PRO A 154 -14.88 -6.54 16.58
CA PRO A 154 -14.85 -7.33 17.81
C PRO A 154 -15.00 -6.47 19.09
N PRO A 155 -15.35 -7.09 20.25
CA PRO A 155 -15.82 -6.39 21.46
C PRO A 155 -14.87 -5.34 22.05
N VAL A 156 -13.60 -5.33 21.67
CA VAL A 156 -12.62 -4.31 22.09
C VAL A 156 -12.92 -2.90 21.56
N PHE A 157 -13.82 -2.75 20.57
CA PHE A 157 -14.27 -1.43 20.09
C PHE A 157 -15.42 -0.81 20.89
N PHE A 158 -16.04 -1.52 21.83
CA PHE A 158 -17.11 -0.95 22.66
C PHE A 158 -16.66 0.22 23.52
N VAL A 159 -15.37 0.27 23.88
CA VAL A 159 -14.79 1.42 24.59
C VAL A 159 -14.79 2.67 23.68
N LYS A 160 -14.63 2.52 22.37
CA LYS A 160 -14.63 3.65 21.43
C LYS A 160 -16.03 4.25 21.22
N VAL A 161 -17.09 3.45 21.23
CA VAL A 161 -18.47 3.97 21.10
C VAL A 161 -18.90 4.71 22.38
N CYS A 162 -18.50 4.24 23.56
CA CYS A 162 -18.73 4.98 24.80
C CYS A 162 -17.87 6.26 24.92
N ILE A 163 -16.66 6.29 24.35
CA ILE A 163 -15.79 7.48 24.38
C ILE A 163 -16.18 8.52 23.31
N ILE A 164 -16.71 8.11 22.15
CA ILE A 164 -17.17 9.08 21.14
C ILE A 164 -18.45 9.80 21.61
N LEU A 165 -19.32 9.13 22.38
CA LEU A 165 -20.51 9.78 22.97
C LEU A 165 -20.16 10.75 24.12
N THR A 166 -18.97 10.68 24.70
CA THR A 166 -18.50 11.67 25.68
C THR A 166 -17.77 12.85 25.03
N TYR A 167 -17.11 12.66 23.88
CA TYR A 167 -16.40 13.77 23.22
C TYR A 167 -17.32 14.83 22.61
N ASP A 168 -18.46 14.46 22.01
CA ASP A 168 -19.39 15.45 21.41
C ASP A 168 -20.14 16.30 22.45
N ARG A 169 -20.22 15.84 23.72
CA ARG A 169 -20.78 16.65 24.81
C ARG A 169 -19.74 17.45 25.60
N PHE A 170 -18.46 17.09 25.52
CA PHE A 170 -17.42 17.81 26.25
C PHE A 170 -16.91 19.06 25.52
N CYS A 171 -17.08 19.18 24.21
CA CYS A 171 -16.78 20.42 23.48
C CYS A 171 -17.75 21.57 23.84
N LEU A 172 -18.97 21.28 24.29
CA LEU A 172 -19.95 22.32 24.68
C LEU A 172 -19.74 22.88 26.10
N ILE A 173 -18.90 22.27 26.93
CA ILE A 173 -18.73 22.71 28.34
C ILE A 173 -17.59 23.73 28.48
N ASN A 174 -16.65 23.79 27.53
CA ASN A 174 -15.51 24.72 27.62
C ASN A 174 -15.78 26.15 27.11
N GLU A 175 -16.90 26.42 26.45
CA GLU A 175 -17.29 27.79 26.07
C GLU A 175 -18.18 28.51 27.12
N VAL A 176 -18.62 27.83 28.18
CA VAL A 176 -19.48 28.44 29.22
C VAL A 176 -18.70 28.82 30.49
N LEU A 177 -17.42 28.47 30.61
CA LEU A 177 -16.59 28.73 31.81
C LEU A 177 -15.40 29.67 31.58
N LEU A 178 -15.42 30.45 30.49
CA LEU A 178 -14.51 31.58 30.26
C LEU A 178 -15.29 32.90 30.07
N SER A 179 -16.18 33.19 31.01
CA SER A 179 -16.66 34.55 31.32
C SER A 179 -16.07 35.02 32.65
#